data_AF-A0A9N9JGD0-F1
#
_entry.id   AF-A0A9N9JGD0-F1
#
_cell.length_a   1.000
_cell.length_b   1.000
_cell.length_c   1.000
_cell.angle_alpha   90.00
_cell.angle_beta   90.00
_cell.angle_gamma   90.00
#
_symmetry.space_group_name_H-M   'P 1'
#
loop_
_entity.id
_entity.type
_entity.pdbx_description
1 polymer ?
#
loop_
_entity_poly.entity_id
_entity_poly.type
_entity_poly.pdbx_seq_one_letter_code
_entity_poly.pdbx_strand_id
1 'polypeptide(L)'
;LGRPLTFSEKIVYGHLDDAANQEIIRGKSYLRLIPDRVACQDATAQMALLQFMSAGLPEVAVPTTVHCDHLIEARDDRKADFQRAIEDHSEPPPSIISAFGVLVRVLSIKLY
;
A
#
# COMPACT_ATOMS: atom_id res chain seq x y z
N LEU A 1 -22.38 -21.72 -7.73
CA LEU A 1 -23.10 -20.52 -8.27
C LEU A 1 -24.05 -20.83 -9.43
N GLY A 2 -23.85 -21.88 -10.23
CA GLY A 2 -24.87 -22.35 -11.21
C GLY A 2 -25.22 -21.36 -12.33
N ARG A 3 -24.40 -20.33 -12.53
CA ARG A 3 -24.57 -19.28 -13.55
C ARG A 3 -23.21 -18.87 -14.11
N PRO A 4 -23.15 -18.28 -15.31
CA PRO A 4 -21.93 -17.65 -15.82
C PRO A 4 -21.43 -16.55 -14.89
N LEU A 5 -20.10 -16.40 -14.82
CA LEU A 5 -19.41 -15.37 -14.05
C LEU A 5 -18.85 -14.31 -14.99
N THR A 6 -18.95 -13.05 -14.59
CA THR A 6 -18.24 -11.96 -15.26
C THR A 6 -16.73 -12.10 -15.03
N PHE A 7 -15.92 -11.39 -15.81
CA PHE A 7 -14.47 -11.43 -15.64
C PHE A 7 -14.04 -10.94 -14.24
N SER A 8 -14.62 -9.83 -13.76
CA SER A 8 -14.35 -9.33 -12.41
C SER A 8 -14.73 -10.34 -11.32
N GLU A 9 -15.83 -11.08 -11.48
CA GLU A 9 -16.21 -12.15 -10.55
C GLU A 9 -15.20 -13.28 -10.53
N LYS A 10 -14.65 -13.67 -11.70
CA LYS A 10 -13.62 -14.70 -11.76
C LYS A 10 -12.35 -14.26 -11.02
N ILE A 11 -11.94 -13.00 -11.19
CA ILE A 11 -10.77 -12.46 -10.47
C ILE A 11 -11.07 -12.42 -8.97
N VAL A 12 -12.14 -11.75 -8.54
CA VAL A 12 -12.44 -11.56 -7.11
C VAL A 12 -12.69 -12.90 -6.41
N TYR A 13 -13.52 -13.78 -6.98
CA TYR A 13 -13.80 -15.08 -6.35
C TYR A 13 -12.61 -16.05 -6.45
N GLY A 14 -11.69 -15.83 -7.40
CA GLY A 14 -10.44 -16.58 -7.50
C GLY A 14 -9.46 -16.32 -6.34
N HIS A 15 -9.60 -15.19 -5.64
CA HIS A 15 -8.74 -14.81 -4.51
C HIS A 15 -9.47 -14.93 -3.15
N LEU A 16 -10.50 -15.76 -3.06
CA LEU A 16 -11.16 -16.07 -1.80
C LEU A 16 -10.26 -16.94 -0.93
N ASP A 17 -10.21 -16.62 0.37
CA ASP A 17 -9.51 -17.42 1.37
C ASP A 17 -10.14 -18.82 1.53
N ASP A 18 -11.48 -18.88 1.58
CA ASP A 18 -12.24 -20.13 1.58
C ASP A 18 -13.33 -20.10 0.51
N ALA A 19 -12.97 -20.46 -0.72
CA ALA A 19 -13.88 -20.47 -1.85
C ALA A 19 -15.03 -21.50 -1.72
N ALA A 20 -14.87 -22.54 -0.89
CA ALA A 20 -15.86 -23.59 -0.74
C ALA A 20 -17.02 -23.18 0.18
N ASN A 21 -16.71 -22.46 1.28
CA ASN A 21 -17.69 -22.11 2.30
C ASN A 21 -18.07 -20.62 2.31
N GLN A 22 -17.44 -19.76 1.52
CA GLN A 22 -17.77 -18.33 1.45
C GLN A 22 -19.19 -18.11 0.91
N GLU A 23 -19.99 -17.34 1.65
CA GLU A 23 -21.25 -16.81 1.14
C GLU A 23 -21.00 -15.69 0.12
N ILE A 24 -21.63 -15.80 -1.06
CA ILE A 24 -21.44 -14.86 -2.17
C ILE A 24 -22.80 -14.29 -2.61
N ILE A 25 -23.19 -13.18 -1.99
CA ILE A 25 -24.35 -12.37 -2.38
C ILE A 25 -23.87 -10.97 -2.74
N ARG A 26 -24.02 -10.59 -4.03
CA ARG A 26 -23.61 -9.28 -4.53
C ARG A 26 -24.29 -8.15 -3.73
N GLY A 27 -23.48 -7.19 -3.28
CA GLY A 27 -23.95 -6.02 -2.51
C GLY A 27 -24.42 -6.32 -1.09
N LYS A 28 -24.22 -7.55 -0.58
CA LYS A 28 -24.60 -7.93 0.79
C LYS A 28 -23.48 -8.63 1.56
N SER A 29 -22.85 -9.63 0.96
CA SER A 29 -21.85 -10.43 1.66
C SER A 29 -20.49 -9.71 1.71
N TYR A 30 -19.82 -9.79 2.85
CA TYR A 30 -18.40 -9.44 2.97
C TYR A 30 -17.54 -10.63 2.54
N LEU A 31 -16.67 -10.42 1.56
CA LEU A 31 -15.79 -11.45 1.04
C LEU A 31 -14.46 -11.44 1.78
N ARG A 32 -14.01 -12.60 2.26
CA ARG A 32 -12.65 -12.76 2.78
C ARG A 32 -11.71 -13.04 1.62
N LEU A 33 -10.92 -12.04 1.28
CA LEU A 33 -10.01 -12.06 0.13
C LEU A 33 -8.56 -12.10 0.59
N ILE A 34 -7.71 -12.69 -0.23
CA ILE A 34 -6.25 -12.67 -0.09
C ILE A 34 -5.68 -11.85 -1.25
N PRO A 35 -5.40 -10.56 -1.06
CA PRO A 35 -4.75 -9.75 -2.08
C PRO A 35 -3.32 -10.22 -2.36
N ASP A 36 -2.88 -10.17 -3.62
CA ASP A 36 -1.53 -10.61 -3.99
C ASP A 36 -0.44 -9.59 -3.60
N ARG A 37 -0.79 -8.31 -3.51
CA ARG A 37 0.14 -7.22 -3.20
C ARG A 37 -0.57 -6.00 -2.63
N VAL A 38 0.20 -5.13 -1.99
CA VAL A 38 -0.25 -3.82 -1.52
C VAL A 38 0.57 -2.72 -2.21
N ALA A 39 -0.10 -1.64 -2.60
CA ALA A 39 0.56 -0.43 -3.08
C ALA A 39 -0.06 0.77 -2.35
N CYS A 40 0.78 1.61 -1.77
CA CYS A 40 0.37 2.84 -1.12
C CYS A 40 1.03 4.04 -1.79
N GLN A 41 0.42 5.20 -1.66
CA GLN A 41 1.05 6.48 -2.00
C GLN A 41 1.51 7.17 -0.72
N ASP A 42 2.60 7.94 -0.78
CA ASP A 42 3.22 8.65 0.35
C ASP A 42 2.21 9.35 1.28
N ALA A 43 1.23 10.07 0.73
CA ALA A 43 0.20 10.77 1.51
C ALA A 43 -0.65 9.86 2.40
N THR A 44 -0.87 8.59 2.04
CA THR A 44 -1.68 7.63 2.82
C THR A 44 -0.81 6.56 3.50
N ALA A 45 0.36 6.27 2.94
CA ALA A 45 1.30 5.29 3.43
C ALA A 45 1.83 5.67 4.81
N GLN A 46 2.04 6.95 5.11
CA GLN A 46 2.53 7.40 6.42
C GLN A 46 1.70 6.81 7.58
N MET A 47 0.38 6.94 7.53
CA MET A 47 -0.49 6.42 8.59
C MET A 47 -0.62 4.89 8.54
N ALA A 48 -0.68 4.31 7.34
CA ALA A 48 -0.75 2.84 7.18
C ALA A 48 0.48 2.16 7.81
N LEU A 49 1.68 2.72 7.60
CA LEU A 49 2.91 2.20 8.15
C LEU A 49 3.00 2.39 9.68
N LEU A 50 2.52 3.53 10.21
CA LEU A 50 2.43 3.73 11.66
C LEU A 50 1.50 2.72 12.34
N GLN A 51 0.37 2.40 11.72
CA GLN A 51 -0.54 1.38 12.21
C GLN A 51 0.09 -0.01 12.13
N PHE A 52 0.81 -0.30 11.04
CA PHE A 52 1.55 -1.55 10.87
C PHE A 52 2.63 -1.73 11.96
N MET A 53 3.39 -0.68 12.27
CA MET A 53 4.37 -0.68 13.36
C MET A 53 3.70 -0.87 14.73
N SER A 54 2.58 -0.18 14.96
CA SER A 54 1.79 -0.31 16.19
C SER A 54 1.20 -1.71 16.37
N ALA A 55 0.99 -2.45 15.28
CA ALA A 55 0.54 -3.84 15.34
C ALA A 55 1.65 -4.81 15.80
N GLY A 56 2.91 -4.37 15.89
CA GLY A 56 4.03 -5.18 16.37
C GLY A 56 4.44 -6.31 15.44
N LEU A 57 4.07 -6.23 14.15
CA LEU A 57 4.43 -7.23 13.15
C LEU A 57 5.89 -7.02 12.67
N PRO A 58 6.67 -8.09 12.53
CA PRO A 58 8.08 -7.97 12.16
C PRO A 58 8.29 -7.61 10.69
N GLU A 59 7.41 -8.05 9.80
CA GLU A 59 7.49 -7.85 8.34
C GLU A 59 6.12 -7.94 7.66
N VAL A 60 6.03 -7.40 6.43
CA VAL A 60 4.80 -7.46 5.63
C VAL A 60 4.53 -8.87 5.11
N ALA A 61 3.27 -9.27 5.06
CA ALA A 61 2.86 -10.60 4.62
C ALA A 61 2.86 -10.79 3.08
N VAL A 62 2.74 -9.70 2.33
CA VAL A 62 2.69 -9.71 0.85
C VAL A 62 3.55 -8.59 0.27
N PRO A 63 4.03 -8.72 -0.98
CA PRO A 63 4.79 -7.67 -1.65
C PRO A 63 4.10 -6.31 -1.53
N THR A 64 4.79 -5.35 -0.93
CA THR A 64 4.24 -4.03 -0.64
C THR A 64 5.13 -2.96 -1.25
N THR A 65 4.56 -1.97 -1.94
CA THR A 65 5.30 -0.83 -2.49
C THR A 65 4.71 0.48 -2.01
N VAL A 66 5.57 1.50 -1.85
CA VAL A 66 5.12 2.87 -1.60
C VAL A 66 5.67 3.79 -2.68
N HIS A 67 4.79 4.60 -3.25
CA HIS A 67 5.10 5.56 -4.31
C HIS A 67 5.15 6.96 -3.71
N CYS A 68 6.26 7.68 -3.95
CA CYS A 68 6.49 9.05 -3.44
C CYS A 68 6.20 10.08 -4.52
N ASP A 69 4.92 10.36 -4.74
CA ASP A 69 4.43 11.17 -5.84
C ASP A 69 3.48 12.31 -5.42
N HIS A 70 2.98 12.34 -4.17
CA HIS A 70 2.05 13.39 -3.74
C HIS A 70 2.72 14.54 -2.97
N LEU A 71 3.91 14.33 -2.40
CA LEU A 71 4.58 15.34 -1.57
C LEU A 71 5.58 16.23 -2.32
N ILE A 72 5.51 16.24 -3.65
CA ILE A 72 6.30 17.14 -4.52
C ILE A 72 5.43 18.32 -4.92
N GLU A 73 5.75 19.51 -4.42
CA GLU A 73 5.04 20.74 -4.77
C GLU A 73 5.60 21.34 -6.06
N ALA A 74 4.74 21.63 -7.04
CA ALA A 74 5.14 22.30 -8.26
C ALA A 74 5.25 23.82 -8.03
N ARG A 75 6.47 24.37 -8.13
CA ARG A 75 6.74 25.81 -7.95
C ARG A 75 7.61 26.39 -9.06
N ASP A 76 8.77 25.79 -9.31
CA ASP A 76 9.77 26.31 -10.25
C ASP A 76 9.91 25.41 -11.49
N ASP A 77 10.78 24.41 -11.41
CA ASP A 77 10.98 23.41 -12.46
C ASP A 77 11.15 22.02 -11.85
N ARG A 78 11.00 20.98 -12.68
CA ARG A 78 11.07 19.57 -12.22
C ARG A 78 12.29 19.27 -11.37
N LYS A 79 13.48 19.71 -11.77
CA LYS A 79 14.71 19.37 -11.05
C LYS A 79 14.80 20.13 -9.74
N ALA A 80 14.48 21.43 -9.77
CA ALA A 80 14.47 22.27 -8.57
C ALA A 80 13.44 21.78 -7.55
N ASP A 81 12.22 21.48 -7.99
CA ASP A 81 11.12 21.05 -7.12
C ASP A 81 11.35 19.64 -6.58
N PHE A 82 11.90 18.73 -7.39
CA PHE A 82 12.29 17.40 -6.92
C PHE A 82 13.41 17.46 -5.88
N GLN A 83 14.44 18.28 -6.11
CA GLN A 83 15.54 18.45 -5.16
C GLN A 83 15.05 19.06 -3.85
N ARG A 84 14.15 20.05 -3.93
CA ARG A 84 13.52 20.66 -2.76
C ARG A 84 12.66 19.66 -1.99
N ALA A 85 11.85 18.85 -2.68
CA ALA A 85 11.06 17.81 -2.03
C ALA A 85 11.93 16.77 -1.32
N ILE A 86 13.10 16.41 -1.90
CA ILE A 86 14.07 15.57 -1.19
C ILE A 86 14.53 16.27 0.08
N GLU A 87 14.93 17.54 0.01
CA GLU A 87 15.43 18.29 1.18
C GLU A 87 14.36 18.47 2.27
N ASP A 88 13.15 18.89 1.90
CA ASP A 88 12.03 19.14 2.80
C ASP A 88 11.57 17.86 3.52
N HIS A 89 11.70 16.70 2.86
CA HIS A 89 11.32 15.39 3.41
C HIS A 89 12.53 14.51 3.79
N SER A 90 13.74 15.08 3.82
CA SER A 90 14.97 14.43 4.26
C SER A 90 15.38 14.99 5.63
N GLU A 91 14.78 14.49 6.72
CA GLU A 91 15.17 14.90 8.07
C GLU A 91 15.60 13.75 9.02
N PRO A 92 16.52 14.04 9.98
CA PRO A 92 17.07 13.11 10.97
C PRO A 92 16.05 12.78 12.11
N PRO A 93 16.28 11.78 12.98
CA PRO A 93 15.21 11.14 13.79
C PRO A 93 14.68 12.06 14.91
N PRO A 94 13.38 11.98 15.33
CA PRO A 94 12.43 10.86 15.20
C PRO A 94 11.09 11.28 14.56
N SER A 95 11.07 11.67 13.29
CA SER A 95 9.83 11.99 12.56
C SER A 95 9.24 10.74 11.88
N ILE A 96 7.93 10.75 11.61
CA ILE A 96 7.19 9.70 10.87
C ILE A 96 7.85 9.40 9.50
N ILE A 97 8.51 10.40 8.92
CA ILE A 97 9.26 10.29 7.66
C ILE A 97 10.57 9.51 7.84
N SER A 98 11.22 9.57 9.01
CA SER A 98 12.35 8.71 9.35
C SER A 98 11.92 7.24 9.45
N ALA A 99 10.75 6.96 10.05
CA ALA A 99 10.16 5.62 10.01
C ALA A 99 9.95 5.17 8.56
N PHE A 100 9.48 6.05 7.67
CA PHE A 100 9.33 5.77 6.25
C PHE A 100 10.65 5.41 5.55
N GLY A 101 11.73 6.19 5.77
CA GLY A 101 13.05 5.93 5.19
C GLY A 101 13.72 4.65 5.71
N VAL A 102 13.56 4.34 7.01
CA VAL A 102 14.00 3.06 7.60
C VAL A 102 13.17 1.90 7.06
N LEU A 103 11.85 2.08 6.90
CA LEU A 103 10.95 1.03 6.45
C LEU A 103 11.11 0.70 4.97
N VAL A 104 11.41 1.68 4.11
CA VAL A 104 11.79 1.43 2.71
C VAL A 104 13.03 0.53 2.64
N ARG A 105 14.00 0.71 3.56
CA ARG A 105 15.19 -0.16 3.67
C ARG A 105 14.89 -1.54 4.27
N VAL A 106 13.97 -1.63 5.23
CA VAL A 106 13.64 -2.90 5.92
C VAL A 106 12.70 -3.79 5.08
N LEU A 107 11.84 -3.21 4.24
CA LEU A 107 10.81 -3.94 3.48
C LEU A 107 11.15 -4.25 2.01
N SER A 108 12.39 -4.01 1.53
CA SER A 108 12.72 -4.13 0.09
C SER A 108 11.70 -3.41 -0.82
N ILE A 109 11.29 -2.20 -0.42
CA ILE A 109 10.37 -1.38 -1.22
C ILE A 109 11.19 -0.72 -2.33
N LYS A 110 10.93 -1.11 -3.59
CA LYS A 110 11.48 -0.41 -4.75
C LYS A 110 10.82 0.96 -4.88
N LEU A 111 11.58 2.01 -4.59
CA LEU A 111 11.30 3.37 -5.07
C LEU A 111 11.63 3.38 -6.58
N TYR A 112 10.67 3.78 -7.41
CA TYR A 112 10.88 4.06 -8.83
C TYR A 112 10.88 5.57 -9.06
#